data_AF-A0A537XSI3-F1
#
_entry.id   AF-A0A537XSI3-F1
#
_cell.length_a   1.000
_cell.length_b   1.000
_cell.length_c   1.000
_cell.angle_alpha   90.00
_cell.angle_beta   90.00
_cell.angle_gamma   90.00
#
_symmetry.space_group_name_H-M   'P 1'
#
loop_
_entity.id
_entity.type
_entity.pdbx_description
1 polymer ?
#
loop_
_entity_poly.entity_id
_entity_poly.type
_entity_poly.pdbx_seq_one_letter_code
_entity_poly.pdbx_strand_id
1 'polypeptide(L)' 'MLVHDTLSADKVELVPRELGKVALYICGPTVYDVPHVGHARSTLSFDAIRRALEWRGFDVIHVSNVT' A
#
# COMPACT_ATOMS: atom_id res chain seq x y z
N MET A 1 -11.02 8.46 5.44
CA MET A 1 -9.93 8.90 4.53
C MET A 1 -10.35 8.52 3.11
N LEU A 2 -10.13 9.36 2.09
CA LEU A 2 -10.46 8.98 0.71
C LEU A 2 -9.25 8.34 0.02
N VAL A 3 -9.49 7.28 -0.74
CA VAL A 3 -8.50 6.56 -1.56
C VAL A 3 -9.06 6.43 -2.97
N HIS A 4 -8.21 6.55 -3.98
CA HIS A 4 -8.62 6.26 -5.35
C HIS A 4 -8.68 4.75 -5.54
N ASP A 5 -9.87 4.23 -5.80
CA ASP A 5 -10.11 2.82 -6.10
C ASP A 5 -10.12 2.64 -7.62
N THR A 6 -9.16 1.87 -8.13
CA THR A 6 -9.02 1.60 -9.55
C THR A 6 -10.18 0.76 -10.11
N LEU A 7 -10.85 -0.06 -9.29
CA LEU A 7 -11.97 -0.89 -9.76
C LEU A 7 -13.20 -0.03 -10.11
N SER A 8 -13.50 0.96 -9.27
CA SER A 8 -14.61 1.90 -9.50
C SER A 8 -14.21 3.14 -10.29
N ALA A 9 -12.90 3.39 -10.45
CA ALA A 9 -12.33 4.60 -11.02
C ALA A 9 -12.73 5.91 -10.29
N ASP A 10 -13.03 5.82 -8.99
CA ASP A 10 -13.46 6.95 -8.17
C ASP A 10 -12.64 7.06 -6.86
N LYS A 11 -12.83 8.15 -6.12
CA LYS A 11 -12.33 8.31 -4.75
C LYS A 11 -13.38 7.82 -3.76
N VAL A 12 -13.08 6.71 -3.10
CA VAL A 12 -13.97 6.08 -2.12
C VAL A 12 -13.46 6.27 -0.70
N GLU A 13 -14.37 6.18 0.27
CA GLU A 13 -13.96 6.14 1.66
C GLU A 13 -13.27 4.81 1.99
N LEU A 14 -12.10 4.89 2.62
CA LEU A 14 -11.42 3.72 3.17
C LEU A 14 -12.21 3.23 4.40
N VAL A 15 -13.00 2.18 4.20
CA VAL A 15 -13.70 1.46 5.25
C VAL A 15 -12.96 0.14 5.50
N PRO A 16 -12.24 -0.01 6.62
CA PRO A 16 -11.49 -1.23 6.89
C PRO A 16 -12.40 -2.42 7.19
N ARG A 17 -11.94 -3.63 6.87
CA ARG A 17 -12.65 -4.89 7.15
C ARG A 17 -12.81 -5.14 8.65
N GLU A 18 -11.78 -4.83 9.43
CA GLU A 18 -11.79 -4.86 10.90
C GLU A 18 -11.58 -3.44 11.40
N LEU A 19 -12.38 -3.00 12.37
CA LEU A 19 -12.30 -1.64 12.88
C LEU A 19 -10.88 -1.31 13.37
N GLY A 20 -10.31 -0.22 12.87
CA GLY A 20 -8.98 0.25 13.24
C GLY A 20 -7.82 -0.53 12.62
N LYS A 21 -8.07 -1.57 11.81
CA LYS A 21 -7.01 -2.38 11.18
C LYS A 21 -7.07 -2.35 9.66
N VAL A 22 -5.93 -2.14 9.02
CA VAL A 22 -5.81 -2.17 7.56
C VAL A 22 -4.82 -3.26 7.15
N ALA A 23 -5.27 -4.18 6.29
CA ALA A 23 -4.38 -5.12 5.62
C ALA A 23 -3.99 -4.55 4.26
N LEU A 24 -2.68 -4.37 4.02
CA LEU A 24 -2.10 -3.80 2.82
C LEU A 24 -1.15 -4.80 2.16
N TYR A 25 -1.51 -5.28 0.97
CA TYR A 25 -0.64 -6.14 0.16
C TYR A 25 -0.11 -5.36 -1.04
N ILE A 26 1.22 -5.36 -1.22
CA ILE A 26 1.91 -4.73 -2.34
C ILE A 26 2.75 -5.77 -3.07
N CYS A 27 2.57 -5.90 -4.39
CA CYS A 27 3.44 -6.76 -5.20
C CYS A 27 4.91 -6.32 -5.06
N GLY A 28 5.77 -7.27 -4.68
CA GLY A 28 7.21 -7.02 -4.59
C GLY A 28 7.96 -7.38 -5.87
N PRO A 29 9.30 -7.30 -5.85
CA PRO A 29 10.12 -7.43 -7.04
C PRO A 29 10.23 -8.89 -7.51
N THR A 30 10.53 -9.08 -8.79
CA THR A 30 11.14 -10.32 -9.29
C THR A 30 12.65 -10.20 -9.17
N VAL A 31 13.31 -11.09 -8.42
CA VAL A 31 14.71 -10.88 -7.97
C VAL A 31 15.79 -11.40 -8.92
N TYR A 32 15.55 -11.35 -10.24
CA TYR A 32 16.52 -11.81 -11.23
C TYR A 32 17.56 -10.74 -11.65
N ASP A 33 17.34 -9.47 -11.30
CA ASP A 33 18.23 -8.34 -11.66
C ASP A 33 18.16 -7.20 -10.62
N VAL A 34 19.07 -6.23 -10.75
CA VAL A 34 19.15 -5.06 -9.87
C VAL A 34 17.94 -4.12 -10.04
N PRO A 35 17.29 -3.67 -8.95
CA PRO A 35 16.16 -2.77 -9.05
C PRO A 35 16.54 -1.39 -9.62
N HIS A 36 15.86 -0.95 -10.67
CA HIS A 36 15.93 0.43 -11.18
C HIS A 36 15.01 1.41 -10.43
N VAL A 37 15.13 2.72 -10.71
CA VAL A 37 14.37 3.82 -10.06
C VAL A 37 12.84 3.64 -10.08
N GLY A 38 12.28 3.00 -11.12
CA GLY A 38 10.85 2.66 -11.17
C GLY A 38 10.39 1.78 -10.00
N HIS A 39 11.19 0.79 -9.58
CA HIS A 39 10.90 -0.04 -8.41
C HIS A 39 10.91 0.81 -7.14
N ALA A 40 11.94 1.64 -6.97
CA ALA A 40 12.07 2.53 -5.82
C ALA A 40 10.87 3.50 -5.70
N ARG A 41 10.40 4.06 -6.81
CA ARG A 41 9.20 4.92 -6.82
C ARG A 41 7.97 4.19 -6.29
N SER A 42 7.74 2.94 -6.73
CA SER A 42 6.61 2.14 -6.27
C SER A 42 6.71 1.89 -4.76
N THR A 43 7.86 1.36 -4.30
CA THR A 43 8.11 1.06 -2.88
C THR A 43 7.95 2.29 -2.00
N LEU A 44 8.49 3.45 -2.40
CA LEU A 44 8.37 4.70 -1.64
C LEU A 44 6.93 5.23 -1.61
N SER A 45 6.18 5.10 -2.71
CA SER A 45 4.79 5.55 -2.75
C SER A 45 3.93 4.76 -1.77
N PHE A 46 4.10 3.44 -1.71
CA PHE A 46 3.36 2.60 -0.78
C PHE A 46 3.86 2.71 0.66
N ASP A 47 5.15 2.97 0.88
CA ASP A 47 5.68 3.30 2.21
C ASP A 47 5.05 4.60 2.74
N ALA A 48 4.91 5.63 1.90
CA ALA A 48 4.21 6.86 2.26
C ALA A 48 2.74 6.61 2.61
N ILE A 49 2.04 5.74 1.86
CA ILE A 49 0.66 5.35 2.16
C ILE A 49 0.58 4.63 3.52
N ARG A 50 1.43 3.63 3.76
CA ARG A 50 1.49 2.91 5.04
C ARG A 50 1.69 3.86 6.21
N ARG A 51 2.70 4.76 6.12
CA ARG A 51 2.98 5.76 7.16
C ARG A 51 1.81 6.72 7.38
N ALA A 52 1.11 7.13 6.31
CA ALA A 52 -0.06 7.99 6.44
C ALA A 52 -1.23 7.30 7.14
N LEU A 53 -1.41 5.98 6.92
CA LEU A 53 -2.41 5.18 7.61
C LEU A 53 -2.07 5.00 9.10
N GLU A 54 -0.82 4.63 9.40
CA GLU A 54 -0.32 4.52 10.78
C GLU A 54 -0.45 5.84 11.53
N TRP A 55 -0.09 6.96 10.89
CA TRP A 55 -0.24 8.29 11.47
C TRP A 55 -1.70 8.66 11.78
N ARG A 56 -2.67 8.13 11.01
CA ARG A 56 -4.10 8.29 11.28
C ARG A 56 -4.65 7.33 12.34
N GLY A 57 -3.80 6.50 12.95
CA GLY A 57 -4.17 5.60 14.05
C GLY A 57 -4.66 4.22 13.61
N PHE A 58 -4.43 3.84 12.35
CA PHE A 58 -4.67 2.45 11.92
C PHE A 58 -3.52 1.54 12.34
N ASP A 59 -3.86 0.34 12.79
CA ASP A 59 -2.94 -0.80 12.87
C ASP A 59 -2.81 -1.40 11.46
N VAL A 60 -1.63 -1.27 10.85
CA VAL A 60 -1.42 -1.64 9.44
C VAL A 60 -0.60 -2.93 9.36
N ILE A 61 -1.22 -3.97 8.83
CA ILE A 61 -0.53 -5.20 8.42
C ILE A 61 -0.07 -5.02 6.98
N HIS A 62 1.21 -4.74 6.80
CA HIS A 62 1.82 -4.56 5.48
C HIS A 62 2.58 -5.82 5.04
N VAL A 63 2.22 -6.36 3.88
CA VAL A 63 2.86 -7.54 3.27
C VAL A 63 3.31 -7.21 1.86
N SER A 64 4.54 -7.61 1.53
CA SER A 64 5.04 -7.60 0.16
C SER A 64 5.76 -8.91 -0.12
N ASN A 65 5.48 -9.51 -1.26
CA ASN A 65 6.08 -10.78 -1.66
C ASN A 65 7.49 -10.58 -2.26
N VAL A 66 8.18 -11.69 -2.49
CA VAL A 66 9.37 -11.74 -3.34
C VAL A 66 9.08 -12.78 -4.41
N THR A 67 9.27 -12.42 -5.68
CA THR A 67 9.06 -13.33 -6.82
C THR A 67 10.38 -13.87 -7.31
#